data_AF-A0A9D6TJE0-F1
#
_entry.id   AF-A0A9D6TJE0-F1
#
_cell.length_a   1.000
_cell.length_b   1.000
_cell.length_c   1.000
_cell.angle_alpha   90.00
_cell.angle_beta   90.00
_cell.angle_gamma   90.00
#
_symmetry.space_group_name_H-M   'P 1'
#
loop_
_entity.id
_entity.type
_entity.pdbx_description
1 polymer ?
#
loop_
_entity_poly.entity_id
_entity_poly.type
_entity_poly.pdbx_seq_one_letter_code
_entity_poly.pdbx_strand_id
1 'polypeptide(L)'
;MEPARCRRVRANGQLPGHVFRTGAPSLDLMIDGRLDSRDPIAALELVRNGRVERIALPARVTMQESGWFLVRAIAGVAYTFRFASTGPFYVELGNAPAKPERASARFFVEWCDEWLSALNANPNLTAAQREDVLQPWREARAFWLAKFD
;
A
#
# COMPACT_ATOMS: atom_id res chain seq x y z
N MET A 1 -22.17 10.08 13.25
CA MET A 1 -20.87 10.19 13.94
C MET A 1 -19.79 9.98 12.90
N GLU A 2 -18.92 10.96 12.65
CA GLU A 2 -17.93 10.85 11.56
C GLU A 2 -16.50 10.72 12.09
N PRO A 3 -15.70 9.79 11.55
CA PRO A 3 -14.31 9.58 11.93
C PRO A 3 -13.40 10.72 11.45
N ALA A 4 -12.16 10.76 11.96
CA ALA A 4 -11.11 11.66 11.49
C ALA A 4 -10.95 11.60 9.96
N ARG A 5 -10.60 12.73 9.32
CA ARG A 5 -10.42 12.79 7.85
C ARG A 5 -9.15 13.51 7.44
N CYS A 6 -8.35 12.85 6.60
CA CYS A 6 -7.19 13.44 5.91
C CYS A 6 -7.59 14.07 4.55
N ARG A 7 -8.68 14.84 4.51
CA ARG A 7 -9.31 15.28 3.24
C ARG A 7 -8.51 16.32 2.43
N ARG A 8 -7.42 16.85 2.97
CA ARG A 8 -6.68 17.99 2.37
C ARG A 8 -5.16 17.81 2.40
N VAL A 9 -4.67 16.59 2.60
CA VAL A 9 -3.23 16.32 2.54
C VAL A 9 -2.76 16.29 1.09
N ARG A 10 -1.67 17.00 0.81
CA ARG A 10 -1.03 17.13 -0.49
C ARG A 10 0.46 16.84 -0.38
N ALA A 11 1.05 16.36 -1.47
CA ALA A 11 2.48 16.27 -1.65
C ALA A 11 2.88 17.11 -2.87
N ASN A 12 3.77 18.09 -2.70
CA ASN A 12 4.12 19.08 -3.74
C ASN A 12 2.86 19.65 -4.45
N GLY A 13 1.80 19.94 -3.68
CA GLY A 13 0.52 20.44 -4.18
C GLY A 13 -0.43 19.40 -4.80
N GLN A 14 0.02 18.18 -5.07
CA GLN A 14 -0.78 17.11 -5.68
C GLN A 14 -1.63 16.37 -4.65
N LEU A 15 -2.76 15.81 -5.08
CA LEU A 15 -3.64 14.98 -4.26
C LEU A 15 -3.22 13.51 -4.25
N PRO A 16 -3.67 12.71 -3.27
CA PRO A 16 -3.48 11.26 -3.28
C PRO A 16 -3.96 10.62 -4.58
N GLY A 17 -3.26 9.58 -5.03
CA GLY A 17 -3.42 8.93 -6.32
C GLY A 17 -2.45 9.44 -7.40
N HIS A 18 -1.81 10.58 -7.18
CA HIS A 18 -0.80 11.11 -8.11
C HIS A 18 0.45 10.23 -8.16
N VAL A 19 1.08 10.14 -9.34
CA VAL A 19 2.36 9.46 -9.57
C VAL A 19 3.43 10.50 -9.90
N PHE A 20 4.37 10.71 -8.97
CA PHE A 20 5.53 11.57 -9.20
C PHE A 20 6.58 10.80 -9.99
N ARG A 21 6.89 11.27 -11.20
CA ARG A 21 7.90 10.67 -12.08
C ARG A 21 9.11 11.57 -12.19
N THR A 22 10.30 10.99 -12.02
CA THR A 22 11.56 11.70 -12.25
C THR A 22 12.65 10.76 -12.75
N GLY A 23 13.56 11.28 -13.57
CA GLY A 23 14.79 10.58 -13.95
C GLY A 23 15.87 10.61 -12.86
N ALA A 24 15.68 11.42 -11.81
CA ALA A 24 16.62 11.52 -10.70
C ALA A 24 16.58 10.27 -9.80
N PRO A 25 17.68 9.95 -9.09
CA PRO A 25 17.73 8.83 -8.13
C PRO A 25 17.00 9.13 -6.82
N SER A 26 16.56 10.37 -6.61
CA SER A 26 15.78 10.78 -5.45
C SER A 26 14.79 11.89 -5.80
N LEU A 27 13.78 12.06 -4.96
CA LEU A 27 12.76 13.10 -5.08
C LEU A 27 12.44 13.70 -3.71
N ASP A 28 12.61 15.02 -3.58
CA ASP A 28 12.17 15.75 -2.40
C ASP A 28 10.68 16.13 -2.51
N LEU A 29 9.93 15.79 -1.47
CA LEU A 29 8.51 16.06 -1.36
C LEU A 29 8.25 16.96 -0.15
N MET A 30 7.51 18.04 -0.36
CA MET A 30 6.84 18.80 0.68
C MET A 30 5.44 18.22 0.87
N ILE A 31 5.17 17.69 2.05
CA ILE A 31 3.87 17.19 2.45
C ILE A 31 3.21 18.23 3.35
N ASP A 32 2.05 18.70 2.95
CA ASP A 32 1.26 19.67 3.69
C ASP A 32 -0.20 19.24 3.75
N GLY A 33 -0.97 19.83 4.66
CA GLY A 33 -2.39 19.54 4.73
C GLY A 33 -3.02 19.97 6.03
N ARG A 34 -4.34 19.78 6.09
CA ARG A 34 -5.15 19.97 7.29
C ARG A 34 -5.82 18.67 7.67
N LEU A 35 -5.83 18.39 8.96
CA LEU A 35 -6.56 17.28 9.55
C LEU A 35 -7.77 17.83 10.28
N ASP A 36 -8.94 17.26 9.98
CA ASP A 36 -10.16 17.53 10.71
C ASP A 36 -10.48 16.29 11.54
N SER A 37 -10.46 16.43 12.88
CA SER A 37 -10.75 15.35 13.81
C SER A 37 -11.53 15.88 15.01
N ARG A 38 -12.48 15.05 15.49
CA ARG A 38 -13.14 15.26 16.79
C ARG A 38 -12.41 14.58 17.94
N ASP A 39 -11.64 13.53 17.64
CA ASP A 39 -10.80 12.83 18.60
C ASP A 39 -9.40 13.47 18.64
N PRO A 40 -8.71 13.50 19.79
CA PRO A 40 -7.32 13.95 19.85
C PRO A 40 -6.43 13.08 18.96
N ILE A 41 -5.56 13.71 18.18
CA ILE A 41 -4.59 12.99 17.34
C ILE A 41 -3.36 12.66 18.18
N ALA A 42 -3.10 11.37 18.38
CA ALA A 42 -1.95 10.88 19.12
C ALA A 42 -0.67 10.86 18.28
N ALA A 43 -0.81 10.59 16.98
CA ALA A 43 0.31 10.57 16.06
C ALA A 43 -0.14 10.87 14.63
N LEU A 44 0.74 11.49 13.87
CA LEU A 44 0.70 11.51 12.42
C LEU A 44 1.88 10.72 11.89
N GLU A 45 1.62 9.85 10.93
CA GLU A 45 2.58 8.90 10.39
C GLU A 45 2.65 9.05 8.88
N LEU A 46 3.86 9.05 8.34
CA LEU A 46 4.11 8.69 6.95
C LEU A 46 4.33 7.18 6.89
N VAL A 47 3.55 6.50 6.07
CA VAL A 47 3.77 5.09 5.75
C VAL A 47 4.29 5.02 4.33
N ARG A 48 5.49 4.48 4.12
CA ARG A 48 6.13 4.32 2.81
C ARG A 48 6.66 2.92 2.63
N ASN A 49 6.23 2.21 1.57
CA ASN A 49 6.65 0.83 1.29
C ASN A 49 6.65 -0.07 2.55
N GLY A 50 5.57 0.02 3.34
CA GLY A 50 5.42 -0.74 4.60
C GLY A 50 6.18 -0.20 5.82
N ARG A 51 7.12 0.74 5.66
CA ARG A 51 7.86 1.39 6.74
C ARG A 51 7.09 2.60 7.28
N VAL A 52 7.08 2.77 8.60
CA VAL A 52 6.32 3.82 9.30
C VAL A 52 7.27 4.79 9.97
N GLU A 53 7.05 6.08 9.78
CA GLU A 53 7.76 7.16 10.48
C GLU A 53 6.76 8.21 10.99
N ARG A 54 6.98 8.73 12.20
CA ARG A 54 6.16 9.83 12.74
C ARG A 54 6.59 11.14 12.11
N ILE A 55 5.61 11.97 11.73
CA ILE A 55 5.84 13.27 11.10
C ILE A 55 4.97 14.35 11.76
N ALA A 56 5.31 15.61 11.51
CA ALA A 56 4.45 16.76 11.74
C ALA A 56 4.27 17.51 10.43
N LEU A 57 3.09 18.10 10.17
CA LEU A 57 2.86 18.88 8.96
C LEU A 57 3.16 20.37 9.19
N PRO A 58 3.77 21.06 8.22
CA PRO A 58 4.31 20.51 6.96
C PRO A 58 5.59 19.67 7.19
N ALA A 59 5.78 18.64 6.39
CA ALA A 59 6.94 17.74 6.44
C ALA A 59 7.72 17.78 5.11
N ARG A 60 9.06 17.81 5.18
CA ARG A 60 9.91 17.52 4.03
C ARG A 60 10.38 16.08 4.10
N VAL A 61 10.20 15.33 3.02
CA VAL A 61 10.59 13.92 2.94
C VAL A 61 11.29 13.66 1.62
N THR A 62 12.45 13.01 1.69
CA THR A 62 13.19 12.56 0.51
C THR A 62 12.84 11.11 0.20
N MET A 63 12.37 10.87 -1.02
CA MET A 63 12.16 9.54 -1.58
C MET A 63 13.45 9.10 -2.26
N GLN A 64 13.99 7.95 -1.86
CA GLN A 64 15.25 7.38 -2.40
C GLN A 64 15.00 6.08 -3.17
N GLU A 65 13.74 5.64 -3.22
CA GLU A 65 13.31 4.45 -3.94
C GLU A 65 11.92 4.72 -4.53
N SER A 66 11.63 4.03 -5.64
CA SER A 66 10.29 3.99 -6.21
C SER A 66 9.33 3.23 -5.28
N GLY A 67 8.04 3.54 -5.37
CA GLY A 67 7.02 2.86 -4.58
C GLY A 67 5.85 3.75 -4.26
N TRP A 68 5.34 3.64 -3.03
CA TRP A 68 4.19 4.39 -2.59
C TRP A 68 4.38 4.92 -1.17
N PHE A 69 3.65 5.98 -0.86
CA PHE A 69 3.50 6.46 0.51
C PHE A 69 2.09 6.99 0.78
N LEU A 70 1.68 7.03 2.04
CA LEU A 70 0.46 7.68 2.51
C LEU A 70 0.70 8.38 3.84
N VAL A 71 -0.21 9.28 4.21
CA VAL A 71 -0.21 9.90 5.53
C VAL A 71 -1.37 9.33 6.34
N ARG A 72 -1.08 8.87 7.55
CA ARG A 72 -2.03 8.25 8.49
C ARG A 72 -2.05 9.00 9.81
N ALA A 73 -3.24 9.36 10.28
CA ALA A 73 -3.47 9.99 11.57
C ALA A 73 -4.09 8.97 12.53
N ILE A 74 -3.44 8.76 13.67
CA ILE A 74 -3.89 7.85 14.73
C ILE A 74 -4.61 8.66 15.82
N ALA A 75 -5.82 8.26 16.17
CA ALA A 75 -6.57 8.86 17.27
C ALA A 75 -6.12 8.29 18.63
N GLY A 76 -5.98 9.16 19.62
CA GLY A 76 -5.63 8.81 21.00
C GLY A 76 -6.85 8.49 21.86
N VAL A 77 -7.56 7.39 21.56
CA VAL A 77 -8.74 6.94 22.33
C VAL A 77 -8.49 5.57 22.98
N ALA A 78 -9.02 5.37 24.19
CA ALA A 78 -8.56 4.28 25.07
C ALA A 78 -8.98 2.85 24.64
N TYR A 79 -10.15 2.68 24.01
CA TYR A 79 -10.78 1.35 23.86
C TYR A 79 -10.86 0.85 22.41
N THR A 80 -10.46 1.65 21.43
CA THR A 80 -10.52 1.26 20.01
C THR A 80 -9.35 1.86 19.26
N PHE A 81 -8.70 1.07 18.41
CA PHE A 81 -7.73 1.61 17.46
C PHE A 81 -8.47 2.30 16.31
N ARG A 82 -8.41 3.64 16.27
CA ARG A 82 -9.02 4.45 15.21
C ARG A 82 -7.94 5.22 14.47
N PHE A 83 -8.04 5.23 13.16
CA PHE A 83 -7.19 6.05 12.32
C PHE A 83 -7.92 6.51 11.08
N ALA A 84 -7.35 7.52 10.44
CA ALA A 84 -7.70 7.92 9.09
C ALA A 84 -6.42 8.02 8.26
N SER A 85 -6.46 7.57 7.02
CA SER A 85 -5.35 7.71 6.09
C SER A 85 -5.77 8.42 4.82
N THR A 86 -4.81 9.00 4.13
CA THR A 86 -4.97 9.34 2.72
C THR A 86 -5.06 8.07 1.87
N GLY A 87 -5.44 8.22 0.60
CA GLY A 87 -5.01 7.26 -0.42
C GLY A 87 -3.48 7.29 -0.60
N PRO A 88 -2.91 6.33 -1.32
CA PRO A 88 -1.48 6.33 -1.63
C PRO A 88 -1.14 7.42 -2.64
N PHE A 89 0.05 7.97 -2.50
CA PHE A 89 0.80 8.64 -3.56
C PHE A 89 1.84 7.67 -4.09
N TYR A 90 2.25 7.82 -5.35
CA TYR A 90 3.22 6.94 -5.99
C TYR A 90 4.44 7.71 -6.45
N VAL A 91 5.60 7.05 -6.44
CA VAL A 91 6.89 7.62 -6.82
C VAL A 91 7.58 6.65 -7.76
N GLU A 92 8.00 7.15 -8.92
CA GLU A 92 8.78 6.42 -9.93
C GLU A 92 10.08 7.20 -10.19
N LEU A 93 11.18 6.70 -9.63
CA LEU A 93 12.54 7.22 -9.80
C LEU A 93 13.25 6.50 -10.95
N GLY A 94 14.20 7.18 -11.58
CA GLY A 94 15.01 6.61 -12.67
C GLY A 94 14.22 6.21 -13.92
N ASN A 95 13.05 6.82 -14.16
CA ASN A 95 12.15 6.53 -15.29
C ASN A 95 11.68 5.06 -15.40
N ALA A 96 11.71 4.29 -14.31
CA ALA A 96 11.19 2.93 -14.28
C ALA A 96 9.96 2.84 -13.36
N PRO A 97 8.90 2.11 -13.78
CA PRO A 97 7.76 1.83 -12.90
C PRO A 97 8.23 1.14 -11.61
N ALA A 98 7.60 1.49 -10.49
CA ALA A 98 7.85 0.79 -9.23
C ALA A 98 7.51 -0.70 -9.39
N LYS A 99 8.48 -1.57 -9.08
CA LYS A 99 8.24 -3.01 -9.00
C LYS A 99 7.81 -3.38 -7.57
N PRO A 100 6.91 -4.35 -7.38
CA PRO A 100 6.65 -4.92 -6.06
C PRO A 100 7.95 -5.43 -5.43
N GLU A 101 8.04 -5.36 -4.10
CA GLU A 101 9.15 -5.98 -3.39
C GLU A 101 9.15 -7.49 -3.61
N ARG A 102 10.33 -8.08 -3.83
CA ARG A 102 10.47 -9.53 -4.07
C ARG A 102 9.87 -10.39 -2.95
N ALA A 103 10.00 -9.96 -1.70
CA ALA A 103 9.40 -10.65 -0.56
C ALA A 103 7.87 -10.64 -0.61
N SER A 104 7.26 -9.55 -1.09
CA SER A 104 5.81 -9.47 -1.30
C SER A 104 5.37 -10.39 -2.44
N ALA A 105 6.07 -10.37 -3.58
CA ALA A 105 5.78 -11.27 -4.69
C ALA A 105 5.88 -12.75 -4.27
N ARG A 106 6.92 -13.10 -3.51
CA ARG A 106 7.11 -14.44 -2.95
C ARG A 106 5.93 -14.87 -2.07
N PHE A 107 5.52 -14.01 -1.15
CA PHE A 107 4.37 -14.29 -0.27
C PHE A 107 3.12 -14.66 -1.09
N PHE A 108 2.81 -13.92 -2.15
CA PHE A 108 1.65 -14.23 -2.98
C PHE A 108 1.82 -15.51 -3.81
N VAL A 109 3.04 -15.85 -4.25
CA VAL A 109 3.31 -17.14 -4.90
C VAL A 109 3.08 -18.29 -3.92
N GLU A 110 3.68 -18.22 -2.73
CA GLU A 110 3.53 -19.23 -1.67
C GLU A 110 2.06 -19.37 -1.28
N TRP A 111 1.34 -18.26 -1.16
CA TRP A 111 -0.09 -18.27 -0.86
C TRP A 111 -0.93 -18.92 -1.96
N CYS A 112 -0.61 -18.69 -3.24
CA CYS A 112 -1.25 -19.39 -4.35
C CYS A 112 -0.95 -20.89 -4.30
N ASP A 113 0.28 -21.29 -3.98
CA ASP A 113 0.67 -22.70 -3.87
C ASP A 113 -0.09 -23.42 -2.74
N GLU A 114 -0.24 -22.79 -1.58
CA GLU A 114 -1.04 -23.30 -0.47
C GLU A 114 -2.51 -23.50 -0.88
N TRP A 115 -3.12 -22.50 -1.52
CA TRP A 115 -4.51 -22.58 -1.97
C TRP A 115 -4.74 -23.60 -3.07
N LEU A 116 -3.86 -23.67 -4.06
CA LEU A 116 -3.92 -24.66 -5.13
C LEU A 116 -3.85 -26.08 -4.54
N SER A 117 -2.99 -26.31 -3.55
CA SER A 117 -2.90 -27.59 -2.84
C SER A 117 -4.20 -27.93 -2.13
N ALA A 118 -4.76 -26.99 -1.37
CA ALA A 118 -6.01 -27.17 -0.63
C ALA A 118 -7.21 -27.45 -1.56
N LEU A 119 -7.33 -26.72 -2.67
CA LEU A 119 -8.41 -26.89 -3.64
C LEU A 119 -8.31 -28.23 -4.39
N ASN A 120 -7.10 -28.68 -4.72
CA ASN A 120 -6.89 -30.00 -5.33
C ASN A 120 -7.30 -31.13 -4.39
N ALA A 121 -7.00 -31.01 -3.09
CA ALA A 121 -7.34 -32.01 -2.09
C ALA A 121 -8.81 -31.96 -1.63
N ASN A 122 -9.60 -30.98 -2.09
CA ASN A 122 -10.98 -30.81 -1.63
C ASN A 122 -11.90 -31.90 -2.22
N PRO A 123 -12.49 -32.78 -1.37
CA PRO A 123 -13.35 -33.86 -1.83
C PRO A 123 -14.75 -33.38 -2.28
N ASN A 124 -15.14 -32.16 -1.93
CA ASN A 124 -16.46 -31.61 -2.26
C ASN A 124 -16.53 -30.99 -3.67
N LEU A 125 -15.41 -30.97 -4.41
CA LEU A 125 -15.36 -30.45 -5.76
C LEU A 125 -15.40 -31.59 -6.79
N THR A 126 -16.32 -31.50 -7.73
CA THR A 126 -16.27 -32.32 -8.95
C THR A 126 -15.06 -31.94 -9.81
N ALA A 127 -14.66 -32.80 -10.74
CA ALA A 127 -13.52 -32.51 -11.62
C ALA A 127 -13.71 -31.20 -12.43
N ALA A 128 -14.91 -30.95 -12.94
CA ALA A 128 -15.22 -29.74 -13.70
C ALA A 128 -15.15 -28.48 -12.81
N GLN A 129 -15.82 -28.50 -11.65
CA GLN A 129 -15.77 -27.39 -10.70
C GLN A 129 -14.37 -27.12 -10.19
N ARG A 130 -13.56 -28.17 -10.01
CA ARG A 130 -12.16 -28.03 -9.58
C ARG A 130 -11.36 -27.26 -10.62
N GLU A 131 -11.49 -27.59 -11.90
CA GLU A 131 -10.74 -26.90 -12.95
C GLU A 131 -11.12 -25.41 -13.03
N ASP A 132 -12.42 -25.10 -12.96
CA ASP A 132 -12.92 -23.72 -12.96
C ASP A 132 -12.36 -22.87 -11.82
N VAL A 133 -12.25 -23.45 -10.61
CA VAL A 133 -11.70 -22.71 -9.47
C VAL A 133 -10.18 -22.67 -9.47
N LEU A 134 -9.48 -23.67 -10.02
CA LEU A 134 -8.00 -23.68 -10.04
C LEU A 134 -7.43 -22.69 -11.06
N GLN A 135 -8.11 -22.46 -12.18
CA GLN A 135 -7.58 -21.66 -13.27
C GLN A 135 -7.20 -20.22 -12.87
N PRO A 136 -8.07 -19.44 -12.18
CA PRO A 136 -7.69 -18.10 -11.71
C PRO A 136 -6.48 -18.10 -10.77
N TRP A 137 -6.32 -19.13 -9.94
CA TRP A 137 -5.17 -19.26 -9.04
C TRP A 137 -3.88 -19.57 -9.78
N ARG A 138 -3.93 -20.38 -10.85
CA ARG A 138 -2.76 -20.63 -11.72
C ARG A 138 -2.31 -19.35 -12.43
N GLU A 139 -3.28 -18.56 -12.93
CA GLU A 139 -3.00 -17.27 -13.56
C GLU A 139 -2.40 -16.27 -12.57
N ALA A 140 -2.99 -16.16 -11.37
CA ALA A 140 -2.45 -15.31 -10.30
C ALA A 140 -1.02 -15.74 -9.91
N ARG A 141 -0.77 -17.04 -9.76
CA ARG A 141 0.56 -17.59 -9.47
C ARG A 141 1.57 -17.21 -10.56
N ALA A 142 1.22 -17.42 -11.82
CA ALA A 142 2.09 -17.08 -12.95
C ALA A 142 2.40 -15.57 -13.00
N PHE A 143 1.40 -14.74 -12.73
CA PHE A 143 1.56 -13.28 -12.64
C PHE A 143 2.56 -12.90 -11.54
N TRP A 144 2.42 -13.42 -10.33
CA TRP A 144 3.31 -13.08 -9.21
C TRP A 144 4.71 -13.65 -9.38
N LEU A 145 4.85 -14.82 -9.99
CA LEU A 145 6.15 -15.40 -10.31
C LEU A 145 6.94 -14.50 -11.28
N ALA A 146 6.27 -13.93 -12.29
CA ALA A 146 6.89 -12.96 -13.21
C ALA A 146 7.29 -11.63 -12.54
N LYS A 147 6.88 -11.39 -11.28
CA LYS A 147 7.29 -10.23 -10.45
C LYS A 147 8.35 -10.59 -9.41
N PHE A 148 8.73 -11.86 -9.30
CA PHE A 148 9.75 -12.35 -8.37
C PHE A 148 11.18 -12.21 -8.93
N ASP A 149 11.33 -12.20 -10.26
CA ASP A 149 12.59 -12.01 -11.00
C ASP A 149 13.03 -10.53 -11.10
#